data_AF-A0A485LDS3-F1
#
_entry.id   AF-A0A485LDS3-F1
#
_cell.length_a   1.000
_cell.length_b   1.000
_cell.length_c   1.000
_cell.angle_alpha   90.00
_cell.angle_beta   90.00
_cell.angle_gamma   90.00
#
_symmetry.space_group_name_H-M   'P 1'
#
loop_
_entity.id
_entity.type
_entity.pdbx_description
1 polymer ?
#
loop_
_entity_poly.entity_id
_entity_poly.type
_entity_poly.pdbx_seq_one_letter_code
_entity_poly.pdbx_strand_id
1 'polypeptide(L)'
;MASHVVFTSHELLRLVCAHQCGMPQDMFEFRAFLWSNRPVCPSTADKFVSHWLDGHVLPRVALLVQHVPFARKFIAEFAARHGRVDILEVLTNVFGVSKLRWWDLDEEAASCGHVATLKYLWSIDYIQDVPKCALQAAVGGHVPVLRFLQTTYAFEKWFRTSTMEAAAAKKQLKALQLLYAVWSPTEECVTKRGHMLRTLLSTMLATREPPAPRSMLEWFVGEIRHHHSSKLLVEAFLATDMLPTFVPYLDDTNHVSLLDLLSWTSFLDGDVLVQLQKLFLALPWLREPNPSQMDTKRRYLAEAMELMNLPVMQWLPADMPADDVVALVREQSHFLALAMHLCNVDVVCFYEAHGGAISDALLHRAVVAESSKLKLVKWLVHDAAHVTKSLDGWFSWLVDRCGGRVAVMGRMLKHEAQSNAWIDIFSMLYEPWLAAMKDDEAEKDRIMKSWVTIADTWSRNKVADAVVASNAMKRKPDHRDVHLYRQGYHRWWYTKVEQKGLKTKARNEGRKIKQIVAKKERGHDRTSQGAKIPLVGVAEKTTPRDEVHKQLDQSVTLLVNMKLTDDTNE
;
A
#
# COMPACT_ATOMS: atom_id res chain seq x y z
N MET A 1 -23.94 20.31 -79.84
CA MET A 1 -24.16 19.56 -78.58
C MET A 1 -23.28 18.31 -78.44
N ALA A 2 -22.93 17.59 -79.52
CA ALA A 2 -22.03 16.41 -79.43
C ALA A 2 -20.61 16.72 -78.94
N SER A 3 -20.04 17.89 -79.27
CA SER A 3 -18.69 18.29 -78.81
C SER A 3 -18.59 18.48 -77.29
N HIS A 4 -19.66 18.97 -76.64
CA HIS A 4 -19.67 19.21 -75.20
C HIS A 4 -19.66 17.90 -74.38
N VAL A 5 -20.24 16.82 -74.93
CA VAL A 5 -20.26 15.48 -74.32
C VAL A 5 -18.87 14.83 -74.41
N VAL A 6 -18.10 15.13 -75.46
CA VAL A 6 -16.74 14.61 -75.61
C VAL A 6 -15.78 15.26 -74.62
N PHE A 7 -15.88 16.57 -74.39
CA PHE A 7 -15.05 17.29 -73.41
C PHE A 7 -15.37 17.01 -71.95
N THR A 8 -16.56 16.50 -71.66
CA THR A 8 -16.95 16.06 -70.30
C THR A 8 -16.83 14.56 -70.11
N SER A 9 -16.38 13.80 -71.12
CA SER A 9 -16.20 12.36 -70.99
C SER A 9 -15.09 12.08 -69.97
N HIS A 10 -15.34 11.14 -69.06
CA HIS A 10 -14.40 10.80 -67.98
C HIS A 10 -13.06 10.27 -68.54
N GLU A 11 -13.10 9.64 -69.72
CA GLU A 11 -11.92 9.14 -70.43
C GLU A 11 -11.05 10.28 -71.00
N LEU A 12 -11.66 11.27 -71.66
CA LEU A 12 -10.90 12.40 -72.19
C LEU A 12 -10.34 13.27 -71.06
N LEU A 13 -11.10 13.48 -69.98
CA LEU A 13 -10.61 14.18 -68.80
C LEU A 13 -9.43 13.46 -68.14
N ARG A 14 -9.44 12.13 -68.08
CA ARG A 14 -8.27 11.35 -67.62
C ARG A 14 -7.05 11.55 -68.51
N LEU A 15 -7.24 11.52 -69.83
CA LEU A 15 -6.18 11.75 -70.83
C LEU A 15 -5.60 13.17 -70.73
N VAL A 16 -6.46 14.18 -70.59
CA VAL A 16 -6.05 15.58 -70.41
C VAL A 16 -5.29 15.75 -69.09
N CYS A 17 -5.82 15.24 -67.97
CA CYS A 17 -5.13 15.32 -66.68
C CYS A 17 -3.78 14.58 -66.70
N ALA A 18 -3.64 13.48 -67.44
CA ALA A 18 -2.37 12.76 -67.56
C ALA A 18 -1.29 13.56 -68.32
N HIS A 19 -1.69 14.52 -69.16
CA HIS A 19 -0.78 15.36 -69.95
C HIS A 19 -0.65 16.80 -69.43
N GLN A 20 -1.49 17.20 -68.47
CA GLN A 20 -1.38 18.50 -67.82
C GLN A 20 -0.27 18.47 -66.77
N CYS A 21 0.79 19.25 -67.00
CA CYS A 21 1.80 19.51 -65.98
C CYS A 21 1.21 20.38 -64.87
N GLY A 22 1.21 19.88 -63.64
CA GLY A 22 0.81 20.66 -62.46
C GLY A 22 0.00 19.87 -61.45
N MET A 23 -0.41 20.55 -60.39
CA MET A 23 -1.32 20.02 -59.38
C MET A 23 -2.75 20.40 -59.75
N PRO A 24 -3.71 19.46 -59.79
CA PRO A 24 -5.11 19.78 -60.04
C PRO A 24 -5.70 20.79 -59.05
N GLN A 25 -6.65 21.62 -59.52
CA GLN A 25 -7.21 22.74 -58.75
C GLN A 25 -7.83 22.30 -57.42
N ASP A 26 -8.55 21.19 -57.43
CA ASP A 26 -9.19 20.56 -56.26
C ASP A 26 -8.20 20.04 -55.20
N MET A 27 -6.90 19.97 -55.52
CA MET A 27 -5.86 19.55 -54.58
C MET A 27 -5.14 20.73 -53.92
N PHE A 28 -5.37 21.96 -54.40
CA PHE A 28 -4.81 23.16 -53.76
C PHE A 28 -5.36 23.35 -52.36
N GLU A 29 -6.61 22.95 -52.11
CA GLU A 29 -7.21 23.01 -50.77
C GLU A 29 -6.43 22.16 -49.76
N PHE A 30 -6.02 20.93 -50.14
CA PHE A 30 -5.17 20.09 -49.29
C PHE A 30 -3.83 20.75 -49.01
N ARG A 31 -3.23 21.35 -50.04
CA ARG A 31 -1.93 22.02 -49.87
C ARG A 31 -2.03 23.22 -48.94
N ALA A 32 -3.07 24.05 -49.10
CA ALA A 32 -3.32 25.20 -48.24
C ALA A 32 -3.60 24.76 -46.78
N PHE A 33 -4.41 23.71 -46.62
CA PHE A 33 -4.73 23.13 -45.32
C PHE A 33 -3.47 22.61 -44.60
N LEU A 34 -2.63 21.83 -45.29
CA LEU A 34 -1.44 21.20 -44.73
C LEU A 34 -0.27 22.17 -44.50
N TRP A 35 -0.26 23.32 -45.15
CA TRP A 35 0.76 24.36 -44.97
C TRP A 35 0.42 25.39 -43.90
N SER A 36 -0.76 25.31 -43.30
CA SER A 36 -0.95 25.98 -42.02
C SER A 36 0.02 25.33 -41.02
N ASN A 37 1.04 26.05 -40.56
CA ASN A 37 2.05 25.55 -39.59
C ASN A 37 1.46 25.18 -38.22
N ARG A 38 0.14 24.95 -38.14
CA ARG A 38 -0.59 24.62 -36.94
C ARG A 38 -0.80 23.11 -36.90
N PRO A 39 -0.64 22.47 -35.74
CA PRO A 39 -1.07 21.09 -35.55
C PRO A 39 -2.55 20.97 -35.94
N VAL A 40 -2.85 20.14 -36.93
CA VAL A 40 -4.21 19.88 -37.38
C VAL A 40 -4.85 18.89 -36.40
N CYS A 41 -5.93 19.30 -35.74
CA CYS A 41 -6.72 18.38 -34.93
C CYS A 41 -7.33 17.28 -35.82
N PRO A 42 -7.30 15.99 -35.43
CA PRO A 42 -7.85 14.89 -36.24
C PRO A 42 -9.30 15.11 -36.69
N SER A 43 -10.15 15.72 -35.86
CA SER A 43 -11.54 16.01 -36.22
C SER A 43 -11.68 17.08 -37.32
N THR A 44 -10.76 18.02 -37.40
CA THR A 44 -10.72 19.03 -38.48
C THR A 44 -10.24 18.37 -39.78
N ALA A 45 -9.22 17.52 -39.71
CA ALA A 45 -8.76 16.75 -40.87
C ALA A 45 -9.89 15.88 -41.43
N ASP A 46 -10.67 15.23 -40.56
CA ASP A 46 -11.77 14.35 -41.00
C ASP A 46 -12.87 15.10 -41.72
N LYS A 47 -13.29 16.24 -41.18
CA LYS A 47 -14.31 17.08 -41.82
C LYS A 47 -13.84 17.55 -43.19
N PHE A 48 -12.57 17.95 -43.28
CA PHE A 48 -11.97 18.39 -44.52
C PHE A 48 -11.90 17.26 -45.56
N VAL A 49 -11.40 16.09 -45.17
CA VAL A 49 -11.30 14.92 -46.06
C VAL A 49 -12.69 14.42 -46.47
N SER A 50 -13.65 14.37 -45.55
CA SER A 50 -15.04 13.99 -45.86
C SER A 50 -15.67 14.93 -46.88
N HIS A 51 -15.59 16.24 -46.63
CA HIS A 51 -16.12 17.26 -47.56
C HIS A 51 -15.51 17.14 -48.95
N TRP A 52 -14.19 16.88 -49.03
CA TRP A 52 -13.54 16.68 -50.32
C TRP A 52 -14.01 15.39 -51.00
N LEU A 53 -14.15 14.28 -50.26
CA LEU A 53 -14.62 13.00 -50.80
C LEU A 53 -16.09 13.06 -51.28
N ASP A 54 -16.93 13.90 -50.67
CA ASP A 54 -18.32 14.09 -51.12
C ASP A 54 -18.40 14.67 -52.54
N GLY A 55 -17.40 15.47 -52.93
CA GLY A 55 -17.30 16.06 -54.27
C GLY A 55 -16.52 15.23 -55.30
N HIS A 56 -15.86 14.14 -54.89
CA HIS A 56 -14.86 13.46 -55.73
C HIS A 56 -14.94 11.93 -55.68
N VAL A 57 -14.70 11.29 -56.82
CA VAL A 57 -14.70 9.82 -56.94
C VAL A 57 -13.44 9.19 -56.36
N LEU A 58 -13.52 7.93 -55.90
CA LEU A 58 -12.41 7.20 -55.27
C LEU A 58 -11.09 7.19 -56.09
N PRO A 59 -11.07 7.04 -57.43
CA PRO A 59 -9.82 7.14 -58.20
C PRO A 59 -9.09 8.48 -58.05
N ARG A 60 -9.80 9.55 -57.65
CA ARG A 60 -9.20 10.86 -57.41
C ARG A 60 -8.27 10.84 -56.19
N VAL A 61 -8.51 9.95 -55.23
CA VAL A 61 -7.63 9.78 -54.07
C VAL A 61 -6.22 9.40 -54.50
N ALA A 62 -6.08 8.48 -55.47
CA ALA A 62 -4.77 8.07 -56.00
C ALA A 62 -3.98 9.26 -56.56
N LEU A 63 -4.65 10.15 -57.30
CA LEU A 63 -4.03 11.36 -57.84
C LEU A 63 -3.67 12.34 -56.71
N LEU A 64 -4.57 12.55 -55.74
CA LEU A 64 -4.32 13.43 -54.59
C LEU A 64 -3.03 13.07 -53.87
N VAL A 65 -2.85 11.80 -53.55
CA VAL A 65 -1.67 11.33 -52.81
C VAL A 65 -0.38 11.28 -53.64
N GLN A 66 -0.50 11.22 -54.97
CA GLN A 66 0.63 11.37 -55.89
C GLN A 66 1.11 12.82 -55.93
N HIS A 67 0.20 13.78 -56.09
CA HIS A 67 0.52 15.20 -56.21
C HIS A 67 0.77 15.90 -54.87
N VAL A 68 0.19 15.41 -53.78
CA VAL A 68 0.32 15.98 -52.43
C VAL A 68 0.82 14.89 -51.46
N PRO A 69 2.14 14.58 -51.45
CA PRO A 69 2.69 13.51 -50.62
C PRO A 69 2.38 13.63 -49.12
N PHE A 70 2.28 14.86 -48.62
CA PHE A 70 1.95 15.13 -47.21
C PHE A 70 0.52 14.71 -46.85
N ALA A 71 -0.42 14.67 -47.80
CA ALA A 71 -1.79 14.24 -47.57
C ALA A 71 -1.89 12.73 -47.31
N ARG A 72 -0.90 11.94 -47.72
CA ARG A 72 -0.91 10.46 -47.61
C ARG A 72 -1.26 9.96 -46.21
N LYS A 73 -0.56 10.50 -45.21
CA LYS A 73 -0.76 10.13 -43.81
C LYS A 73 -2.19 10.44 -43.36
N PHE A 74 -2.66 11.66 -43.61
CA PHE A 74 -4.00 12.10 -43.22
C PHE A 74 -5.11 11.30 -43.88
N ILE A 75 -4.97 11.01 -45.19
CA ILE A 75 -5.96 10.20 -45.91
C ILE A 75 -5.96 8.75 -45.40
N ALA A 76 -4.80 8.18 -45.08
CA ALA A 76 -4.71 6.83 -44.52
C ALA A 76 -5.31 6.75 -43.11
N GLU A 77 -4.96 7.69 -42.23
CA GLU A 77 -5.52 7.78 -40.87
C GLU A 77 -7.04 8.03 -40.91
N PHE A 78 -7.51 8.90 -41.80
CA PHE A 78 -8.94 9.09 -42.06
C PHE A 78 -9.59 7.76 -42.48
N ALA A 79 -9.00 7.07 -43.46
CA ALA A 79 -9.56 5.82 -43.95
C ALA A 79 -9.62 4.74 -42.87
N ALA A 80 -8.61 4.68 -42.00
CA ALA A 80 -8.58 3.78 -40.85
C ALA A 80 -9.68 4.11 -39.83
N ARG A 81 -9.78 5.38 -39.41
CA ARG A 81 -10.76 5.87 -38.42
C ARG A 81 -12.21 5.86 -38.90
N HIS A 82 -12.45 5.81 -40.21
CA HIS A 82 -13.79 5.80 -40.81
C HIS A 82 -14.15 4.46 -41.46
N GLY A 83 -13.30 3.44 -41.33
CA GLY A 83 -13.62 2.11 -41.86
C GLY A 83 -13.58 2.01 -43.39
N ARG A 84 -12.86 2.91 -44.07
CA ARG A 84 -12.80 3.02 -45.54
C ARG A 84 -11.73 2.12 -46.14
N VAL A 85 -12.01 0.82 -46.14
CA VAL A 85 -11.13 -0.21 -46.74
C VAL A 85 -10.82 0.09 -48.22
N ASP A 86 -11.79 0.62 -48.95
CA ASP A 86 -11.67 1.03 -50.34
C ASP A 86 -10.57 2.07 -50.57
N ILE A 87 -10.45 3.06 -49.67
CA ILE A 87 -9.38 4.06 -49.72
C ILE A 87 -8.04 3.42 -49.39
N LEU A 88 -7.97 2.56 -48.36
CA LEU A 88 -6.74 1.88 -47.98
C LEU A 88 -6.21 0.95 -49.08
N GLU A 89 -7.10 0.30 -49.83
CA GLU A 89 -6.75 -0.50 -51.03
C GLU A 89 -6.11 0.37 -52.11
N VAL A 90 -6.69 1.53 -52.41
CA VAL A 90 -6.11 2.49 -53.36
C VAL A 90 -4.72 2.93 -52.90
N LEU A 91 -4.55 3.28 -51.62
CA LEU A 91 -3.25 3.70 -51.10
C LEU A 91 -2.21 2.58 -51.15
N THR A 92 -2.61 1.35 -50.80
CA THR A 92 -1.73 0.18 -50.84
C THR A 92 -1.31 -0.15 -52.27
N ASN A 93 -2.22 -0.06 -53.24
CA ASN A 93 -1.92 -0.28 -54.65
C ASN A 93 -0.97 0.77 -55.23
N VAL A 94 -1.11 2.04 -54.81
CA VAL A 94 -0.27 3.15 -55.32
C VAL A 94 1.12 3.15 -54.69
N PHE A 95 1.26 2.79 -53.41
CA PHE A 95 2.50 2.99 -52.66
C PHE A 95 3.20 1.71 -52.18
N GLY A 96 2.47 0.60 -52.09
CA GLY A 96 2.89 -0.61 -51.40
C GLY A 96 2.77 -0.50 -49.88
N VAL A 97 2.66 -1.65 -49.21
CA VAL A 97 2.47 -1.76 -47.75
C VAL A 97 3.62 -1.14 -46.95
N SER A 98 4.86 -1.26 -47.43
CA SER A 98 6.07 -0.84 -46.70
C SER A 98 6.10 0.66 -46.41
N LYS A 99 5.49 1.49 -47.26
CA LYS A 99 5.41 2.94 -47.07
C LYS A 99 4.34 3.36 -46.07
N LEU A 100 3.34 2.50 -45.84
CA LEU A 100 2.27 2.76 -44.88
C LEU A 100 2.75 2.52 -43.44
N ARG A 101 3.74 1.62 -43.24
CA ARG A 101 4.19 1.09 -41.92
C ARG A 101 4.58 2.12 -40.86
N TRP A 102 4.65 3.40 -41.18
CA TRP A 102 5.02 4.44 -40.21
C TRP A 102 3.81 5.11 -39.55
N TRP A 103 2.61 4.61 -39.81
CA TRP A 103 1.34 5.19 -39.34
C TRP A 103 0.64 4.21 -38.39
N ASP A 104 0.03 4.67 -37.31
CA ASP A 104 -0.66 3.79 -36.35
C ASP A 104 -2.08 3.39 -36.87
N LEU A 105 -2.20 2.93 -38.13
CA LEU A 105 -3.49 2.69 -38.79
C LEU A 105 -4.31 1.58 -38.12
N ASP A 106 -3.63 0.56 -37.58
CA ASP A 106 -4.25 -0.53 -36.84
C ASP A 106 -4.80 -0.03 -35.50
N GLU A 107 -4.05 0.83 -34.80
CA GLU A 107 -4.53 1.52 -33.60
C GLU A 107 -5.77 2.38 -33.87
N GLU A 108 -5.73 3.17 -34.96
CA GLU A 108 -6.83 4.05 -35.36
C GLU A 108 -8.10 3.26 -35.76
N ALA A 109 -7.93 2.17 -36.50
CA ALA A 109 -9.05 1.30 -36.83
C ALA A 109 -9.62 0.60 -35.58
N ALA A 110 -8.75 0.20 -34.64
CA ALA A 110 -9.16 -0.43 -33.39
C ALA A 110 -9.89 0.54 -32.45
N SER A 111 -9.41 1.79 -32.33
CA SER A 111 -10.01 2.83 -31.49
C SER A 111 -11.39 3.26 -31.97
N CYS A 112 -11.68 3.10 -33.27
CA CYS A 112 -12.97 3.38 -33.89
C CYS A 112 -13.84 2.12 -34.12
N GLY A 113 -13.37 0.92 -33.76
CA GLY A 113 -14.17 -0.31 -33.83
C GLY A 113 -14.32 -0.91 -35.24
N HIS A 114 -13.48 -0.53 -36.19
CA HIS A 114 -13.58 -0.94 -37.60
C HIS A 114 -12.93 -2.29 -37.87
N VAL A 115 -13.64 -3.37 -37.54
CA VAL A 115 -13.16 -4.76 -37.74
C VAL A 115 -12.80 -5.08 -39.20
N ALA A 116 -13.56 -4.55 -40.17
CA ALA A 116 -13.28 -4.77 -41.60
C ALA A 116 -11.92 -4.21 -42.00
N THR A 117 -11.60 -3.00 -41.53
CA THR A 117 -10.29 -2.38 -41.73
C THR A 117 -9.17 -3.18 -41.08
N LEU A 118 -9.35 -3.65 -39.85
CA LEU A 118 -8.34 -4.47 -39.18
C LEU A 118 -8.10 -5.81 -39.91
N LYS A 119 -9.15 -6.46 -40.42
CA LYS A 119 -9.01 -7.66 -41.26
C LYS A 119 -8.22 -7.37 -42.53
N TYR A 120 -8.49 -6.24 -43.18
CA TYR A 120 -7.73 -5.81 -44.35
C TYR A 120 -6.26 -5.56 -44.01
N LEU A 121 -5.98 -4.74 -42.99
CA LEU A 121 -4.62 -4.46 -42.51
C LEU A 121 -3.87 -5.74 -42.11
N TRP A 122 -4.56 -6.68 -41.47
CA TRP A 122 -4.00 -8.01 -41.15
C TRP A 122 -3.64 -8.80 -42.42
N SER A 123 -4.51 -8.81 -43.43
CA SER A 123 -4.32 -9.57 -44.67
C SER A 123 -3.10 -9.13 -45.50
N ILE A 124 -2.67 -7.87 -45.32
CA ILE A 124 -1.50 -7.30 -45.98
C ILE A 124 -0.25 -7.27 -45.08
N ASP A 125 -0.27 -7.97 -43.93
CA ASP A 125 0.82 -8.01 -42.93
C ASP A 125 1.24 -6.60 -42.45
N TYR A 126 0.22 -5.77 -42.14
CA TYR A 126 0.42 -4.41 -41.65
C TYR A 126 0.53 -4.32 -40.14
N ILE A 127 -0.31 -5.06 -39.40
CA ILE A 127 -0.50 -4.89 -37.95
C ILE A 127 0.83 -5.07 -37.20
N GLN A 128 1.25 -4.03 -36.48
CA GLN A 128 2.57 -4.00 -35.84
C GLN A 128 2.50 -4.26 -34.34
N ASP A 129 1.49 -3.69 -33.68
CA ASP A 129 1.35 -3.71 -32.24
C ASP A 129 -0.05 -4.18 -31.84
N VAL A 130 -0.20 -5.50 -31.83
CA VAL A 130 -1.46 -6.17 -31.46
C VAL A 130 -1.90 -5.79 -30.04
N PRO A 131 -1.02 -5.74 -29.02
CA PRO A 131 -1.39 -5.25 -27.68
C PRO A 131 -1.96 -3.83 -27.67
N LYS A 132 -1.37 -2.89 -28.44
CA LYS A 132 -1.87 -1.50 -28.53
C LYS A 132 -3.26 -1.45 -29.19
N CYS A 133 -3.49 -2.26 -30.22
CA CYS A 133 -4.83 -2.41 -30.82
C CYS A 133 -5.85 -2.91 -29.80
N ALA A 134 -5.50 -3.93 -29.01
CA ALA A 134 -6.37 -4.47 -27.96
C ALA A 134 -6.69 -3.42 -26.90
N LEU A 135 -5.68 -2.64 -26.47
CA LEU A 135 -5.83 -1.54 -25.53
C LEU A 135 -6.83 -0.49 -26.04
N GLN A 136 -6.69 -0.02 -27.28
CA GLN A 136 -7.62 0.98 -27.84
C GLN A 136 -9.03 0.43 -28.04
N ALA A 137 -9.15 -0.83 -28.48
CA ALA A 137 -10.44 -1.49 -28.58
C ALA A 137 -11.13 -1.61 -27.21
N ALA A 138 -10.36 -1.91 -26.15
CA ALA A 138 -10.87 -1.98 -24.78
C ALA A 138 -11.30 -0.60 -24.25
N VAL A 139 -10.53 0.45 -24.53
CA VAL A 139 -10.87 1.85 -24.20
C VAL A 139 -12.19 2.28 -24.87
N GLY A 140 -12.36 1.93 -26.14
CA GLY A 140 -13.56 2.25 -26.92
C GLY A 140 -14.75 1.32 -26.68
N GLY A 141 -14.57 0.23 -25.94
CA GLY A 141 -15.63 -0.78 -25.74
C GLY A 141 -15.94 -1.61 -26.99
N HIS A 142 -15.02 -1.70 -27.94
CA HIS A 142 -15.18 -2.33 -29.25
C HIS A 142 -15.03 -3.85 -29.19
N VAL A 143 -16.01 -4.51 -28.57
CA VAL A 143 -16.08 -5.98 -28.42
C VAL A 143 -15.84 -6.76 -29.73
N PRO A 144 -16.37 -6.33 -30.91
CA PRO A 144 -16.08 -7.03 -32.18
C PRO A 144 -14.60 -7.04 -32.56
N VAL A 145 -13.86 -5.97 -32.27
CA VAL A 145 -12.41 -5.89 -32.49
C VAL A 145 -11.69 -6.83 -31.54
N LEU A 146 -12.03 -6.82 -30.25
CA LEU A 146 -11.43 -7.72 -29.27
C LEU A 146 -11.66 -9.20 -29.62
N ARG A 147 -12.84 -9.56 -30.13
CA ARG A 147 -13.11 -10.92 -30.62
C ARG A 147 -12.28 -11.28 -31.84
N PHE A 148 -12.11 -10.36 -32.78
CA PHE A 148 -11.21 -10.57 -33.92
C PHE A 148 -9.77 -10.83 -33.45
N LEU A 149 -9.27 -10.04 -32.49
CA LEU A 149 -7.94 -10.25 -31.93
C LEU A 149 -7.82 -11.60 -31.23
N GLN A 150 -8.82 -11.96 -30.42
CA GLN A 150 -8.89 -13.25 -29.73
C GLN A 150 -8.86 -14.45 -30.69
N THR A 151 -9.56 -14.39 -31.82
CA THR A 151 -9.60 -15.50 -32.79
C THR A 151 -8.37 -15.57 -33.68
N THR A 152 -7.64 -14.46 -33.83
CA THR A 152 -6.54 -14.33 -34.80
C THR A 152 -5.16 -14.54 -34.15
N TYR A 153 -5.01 -14.18 -32.87
CA TYR A 153 -3.73 -14.20 -32.17
C TYR A 153 -3.77 -15.05 -30.91
N ALA A 154 -2.64 -15.68 -30.58
CA ALA A 154 -2.44 -16.32 -29.28
C ALA A 154 -2.63 -15.31 -28.13
N PHE A 155 -3.16 -15.77 -26.99
CA PHE A 155 -3.55 -14.92 -25.86
C PHE A 155 -2.44 -13.95 -25.43
N GLU A 156 -1.21 -14.43 -25.29
CA GLU A 156 -0.05 -13.66 -24.80
C GLU A 156 0.40 -12.58 -25.79
N LYS A 157 0.00 -12.68 -27.07
CA LYS A 157 0.37 -11.73 -28.12
C LYS A 157 -0.52 -10.49 -28.13
N TRP A 158 -1.78 -10.60 -27.70
CA TRP A 158 -2.72 -9.48 -27.77
C TRP A 158 -3.19 -9.00 -26.40
N PHE A 159 -3.19 -9.86 -25.38
CA PHE A 159 -3.71 -9.53 -24.07
C PHE A 159 -2.63 -9.01 -23.12
N ARG A 160 -2.97 -7.94 -22.40
CA ARG A 160 -2.22 -7.39 -21.25
C ARG A 160 -3.20 -7.06 -20.13
N THR A 161 -2.74 -7.08 -18.87
CA THR A 161 -3.58 -6.67 -17.73
C THR A 161 -4.04 -5.23 -17.86
N SER A 162 -3.19 -4.35 -18.39
CA SER A 162 -3.51 -2.95 -18.70
C SER A 162 -4.68 -2.80 -19.67
N THR A 163 -4.95 -3.79 -20.54
CA THR A 163 -6.11 -3.80 -21.43
C THR A 163 -7.42 -3.89 -20.64
N MET A 164 -7.48 -4.72 -19.59
CA MET A 164 -8.64 -4.79 -18.69
C MET A 164 -8.78 -3.56 -17.83
N GLU A 165 -7.67 -3.07 -17.26
CA GLU A 165 -7.66 -1.84 -16.45
C GLU A 165 -8.17 -0.64 -17.27
N ALA A 166 -7.78 -0.54 -18.54
CA ALA A 166 -8.28 0.49 -19.43
C ALA A 166 -9.79 0.36 -19.72
N ALA A 167 -10.29 -0.86 -19.93
CA ALA A 167 -11.74 -1.10 -20.06
C ALA A 167 -12.49 -0.70 -18.77
N ALA A 168 -11.95 -1.02 -17.59
CA ALA A 168 -12.54 -0.66 -16.30
C ALA A 168 -12.51 0.87 -16.07
N ALA A 169 -11.37 1.52 -16.33
CA ALA A 169 -11.21 2.98 -16.27
C ALA A 169 -12.19 3.71 -17.18
N LYS A 170 -12.43 3.17 -18.38
CA LYS A 170 -13.38 3.72 -19.36
C LYS A 170 -14.81 3.20 -19.20
N LYS A 171 -15.07 2.41 -18.14
CA LYS A 171 -16.39 1.89 -17.77
C LYS A 171 -17.05 1.07 -18.90
N GLN A 172 -16.23 0.39 -19.70
CA GLN A 172 -16.67 -0.41 -20.85
C GLN A 172 -17.05 -1.82 -20.43
N LEU A 173 -18.24 -1.98 -19.82
CA LEU A 173 -18.68 -3.24 -19.18
C LEU A 173 -18.56 -4.46 -20.09
N LYS A 174 -19.06 -4.38 -21.34
CA LYS A 174 -19.05 -5.53 -22.26
C LYS A 174 -17.63 -5.94 -22.68
N ALA A 175 -16.73 -4.97 -22.85
CA ALA A 175 -15.33 -5.26 -23.16
C ALA A 175 -14.64 -5.89 -21.95
N LEU A 176 -14.87 -5.35 -20.75
CA LEU A 176 -14.33 -5.89 -19.51
C LEU A 176 -14.82 -7.32 -19.25
N GLN A 177 -16.11 -7.60 -19.43
CA GLN A 177 -16.69 -8.94 -19.32
C GLN A 177 -16.03 -9.95 -20.28
N LEU A 178 -15.84 -9.56 -21.56
CA LEU A 178 -15.14 -10.39 -22.52
C LEU A 178 -13.70 -10.66 -22.06
N LEU A 179 -12.95 -9.61 -21.72
CA LEU A 179 -11.55 -9.72 -21.34
C LEU A 179 -11.37 -10.57 -20.08
N TYR A 180 -12.25 -10.40 -19.09
CA TYR A 180 -12.25 -11.18 -17.85
C TYR A 180 -12.58 -12.65 -18.09
N ALA A 181 -13.56 -12.94 -18.96
CA ALA A 181 -13.90 -14.31 -19.33
C ALA A 181 -12.77 -15.03 -20.08
N VAL A 182 -12.02 -14.29 -20.92
CA VAL A 182 -10.88 -14.84 -21.67
C VAL A 182 -9.64 -15.01 -20.78
N TRP A 183 -9.50 -14.17 -19.75
CA TRP A 183 -8.40 -14.25 -18.81
C TRP A 183 -8.50 -15.56 -17.99
N SER A 184 -7.65 -16.52 -18.41
CA SER A 184 -7.74 -17.96 -18.16
C SER A 184 -8.16 -18.40 -16.75
N PRO A 185 -9.00 -19.45 -16.62
CA PRO A 185 -9.47 -20.04 -15.35
C PRO A 185 -8.54 -21.14 -14.82
N THR A 186 -7.21 -21.05 -14.95
CA THR A 186 -6.34 -22.06 -14.31
C THR A 186 -6.55 -22.05 -12.79
N GLU A 187 -6.46 -23.20 -12.11
CA GLU A 187 -6.73 -23.28 -10.66
C GLU A 187 -5.80 -22.38 -9.80
N GLU A 188 -4.57 -22.12 -10.26
CA GLU A 188 -3.68 -21.11 -9.66
C GLU A 188 -4.20 -19.66 -9.74
N CYS A 189 -5.36 -19.44 -10.38
CA CYS A 189 -5.89 -18.12 -10.72
C CYS A 189 -6.88 -17.56 -9.69
N VAL A 190 -7.37 -18.32 -8.69
CA VAL A 190 -8.40 -17.77 -7.77
C VAL A 190 -7.87 -16.54 -7.00
N THR A 191 -6.68 -16.65 -6.39
CA THR A 191 -6.06 -15.51 -5.68
C THR A 191 -5.70 -14.37 -6.65
N LYS A 192 -5.24 -14.70 -7.86
CA LYS A 192 -4.93 -13.71 -8.89
C LYS A 192 -6.19 -12.97 -9.35
N ARG A 193 -7.32 -13.68 -9.49
CA ARG A 193 -8.63 -13.12 -9.86
C ARG A 193 -9.16 -12.17 -8.81
N GLY A 194 -9.09 -12.54 -7.53
CA GLY A 194 -9.43 -11.64 -6.44
C GLY A 194 -8.58 -10.36 -6.48
N HIS A 195 -7.27 -10.50 -6.64
CA HIS A 195 -6.37 -9.35 -6.76
C HIS A 195 -6.68 -8.49 -7.99
N MET A 196 -6.98 -9.11 -9.14
CA MET A 196 -7.35 -8.37 -10.35
C MET A 196 -8.69 -7.66 -10.19
N LEU A 197 -9.71 -8.30 -9.62
CA LEU A 197 -10.99 -7.64 -9.35
C LEU A 197 -10.79 -6.42 -8.43
N ARG A 198 -9.94 -6.54 -7.41
CA ARG A 198 -9.50 -5.40 -6.58
C ARG A 198 -8.89 -4.30 -7.44
N THR A 199 -7.87 -4.61 -8.24
CA THR A 199 -7.18 -3.64 -9.09
C THR A 199 -8.15 -2.96 -10.04
N LEU A 200 -9.00 -3.71 -10.74
CA LEU A 200 -9.97 -3.19 -11.69
C LEU A 200 -11.00 -2.28 -11.00
N LEU A 201 -11.46 -2.65 -9.81
CA LEU A 201 -12.35 -1.82 -9.01
C LEU A 201 -11.66 -0.53 -8.58
N SER A 202 -10.46 -0.60 -8.01
CA SER A 202 -9.68 0.58 -7.62
C SER A 202 -9.44 1.51 -8.82
N THR A 203 -9.07 0.96 -9.97
CA THR A 203 -8.90 1.72 -11.21
C THR A 203 -10.19 2.42 -11.63
N MET A 204 -11.33 1.71 -11.59
CA MET A 204 -12.64 2.28 -11.92
C MET A 204 -13.03 3.42 -10.97
N LEU A 205 -12.76 3.30 -9.67
CA LEU A 205 -13.08 4.31 -8.65
C LEU A 205 -12.12 5.51 -8.68
N ALA A 206 -10.86 5.31 -9.05
CA ALA A 206 -9.89 6.39 -9.21
C ALA A 206 -10.21 7.34 -10.38
N THR A 207 -11.01 6.89 -11.35
CA THR A 207 -11.43 7.75 -12.47
C THR A 207 -12.48 8.77 -12.05
N ARG A 208 -12.13 10.06 -12.11
CA ARG A 208 -12.94 11.16 -11.58
C ARG A 208 -14.33 11.28 -12.19
N GLU A 209 -14.55 10.96 -13.46
CA GLU A 209 -15.86 11.17 -14.12
C GLU A 209 -16.10 10.25 -15.32
N PRO A 210 -17.37 9.90 -15.62
CA PRO A 210 -18.56 9.91 -14.75
C PRO A 210 -18.49 8.80 -13.68
N PRO A 211 -19.35 8.73 -12.65
CA PRO A 211 -19.37 7.57 -11.73
C PRO A 211 -19.58 6.25 -12.47
N ALA A 212 -19.12 5.14 -11.87
CA ALA A 212 -19.29 3.81 -12.47
C ALA A 212 -20.79 3.49 -12.70
N PRO A 213 -21.18 3.00 -13.89
CA PRO A 213 -22.55 2.57 -14.13
C PRO A 213 -22.96 1.48 -13.13
N ARG A 214 -24.20 1.56 -12.63
CA ARG A 214 -24.75 0.58 -11.67
C ARG A 214 -24.60 -0.86 -12.15
N SER A 215 -24.83 -1.12 -13.42
CA SER A 215 -24.70 -2.44 -14.04
C SER A 215 -23.27 -3.01 -13.97
N MET A 216 -22.25 -2.14 -14.02
CA MET A 216 -20.86 -2.55 -13.86
C MET A 216 -20.56 -2.91 -12.41
N LEU A 217 -21.06 -2.14 -11.44
CA LEU A 217 -20.94 -2.47 -10.02
C LEU A 217 -21.64 -3.80 -9.69
N GLU A 218 -22.86 -3.99 -10.17
CA GLU A 218 -23.61 -5.24 -9.99
C GLU A 218 -22.87 -6.44 -10.59
N TRP A 219 -22.26 -6.27 -11.77
CA TRP A 219 -21.41 -7.30 -12.36
C TRP A 219 -20.19 -7.61 -11.49
N PHE A 220 -19.43 -6.59 -11.05
CA PHE A 220 -18.29 -6.79 -10.14
C PHE A 220 -18.69 -7.51 -8.86
N VAL A 221 -19.81 -7.15 -8.25
CA VAL A 221 -20.32 -7.82 -7.05
C VAL A 221 -20.63 -9.28 -7.34
N GLY A 222 -21.26 -9.58 -8.49
CA GLY A 222 -21.48 -10.96 -8.94
C GLY A 222 -20.18 -11.77 -9.03
N GLU A 223 -19.15 -11.21 -9.66
CA GLU A 223 -17.84 -11.87 -9.79
C GLU A 223 -17.13 -12.03 -8.44
N ILE A 224 -17.17 -11.02 -7.56
CA ILE A 224 -16.55 -11.10 -6.23
C ILE A 224 -17.25 -12.17 -5.37
N ARG A 225 -18.58 -12.27 -5.43
CA ARG A 225 -19.36 -13.31 -4.74
C ARG A 225 -19.03 -14.71 -5.26
N HIS A 226 -18.86 -14.87 -6.56
CA HIS A 226 -18.45 -16.14 -7.16
C HIS A 226 -17.08 -16.60 -6.63
N HIS A 227 -16.21 -15.66 -6.27
CA HIS A 227 -14.90 -15.94 -5.68
C HIS A 227 -14.88 -15.99 -4.14
N HIS A 228 -16.05 -15.98 -3.48
CA HIS A 228 -16.19 -16.04 -2.03
C HIS A 228 -15.33 -15.02 -1.26
N SER A 229 -15.06 -13.86 -1.85
CA SER A 229 -14.20 -12.84 -1.24
C SER A 229 -15.03 -11.75 -0.58
N SER A 230 -15.61 -12.06 0.58
CA SER A 230 -16.37 -11.10 1.41
C SER A 230 -15.55 -9.84 1.72
N LYS A 231 -14.25 -10.02 1.97
CA LYS A 231 -13.28 -8.95 2.19
C LYS A 231 -13.26 -7.93 1.05
N LEU A 232 -13.27 -8.39 -0.21
CA LEU A 232 -13.25 -7.48 -1.37
C LEU A 232 -14.57 -6.72 -1.53
N LEU A 233 -15.71 -7.31 -1.14
CA LEU A 233 -17.00 -6.60 -1.18
C LEU A 233 -17.04 -5.44 -0.19
N VAL A 234 -16.54 -5.65 1.02
CA VAL A 234 -16.52 -4.59 2.04
C VAL A 234 -15.46 -3.54 1.69
N GLU A 235 -14.30 -3.94 1.17
CA GLU A 235 -13.29 -3.02 0.63
C GLU A 235 -13.90 -2.13 -0.46
N ALA A 236 -14.65 -2.74 -1.39
CA ALA A 236 -15.36 -2.04 -2.45
C ALA A 236 -16.40 -1.06 -1.89
N PHE A 237 -17.17 -1.51 -0.90
CA PHE A 237 -18.19 -0.71 -0.27
C PHE A 237 -17.60 0.55 0.39
N LEU A 238 -16.51 0.40 1.15
CA LEU A 238 -15.81 1.52 1.79
C LEU A 238 -15.16 2.47 0.77
N ALA A 239 -14.53 1.92 -0.28
CA ALA A 239 -13.87 2.72 -1.32
C ALA A 239 -14.86 3.51 -2.20
N THR A 240 -16.14 3.11 -2.23
CA THR A 240 -17.19 3.79 -2.98
C THR A 240 -17.99 4.81 -2.17
N ASP A 241 -17.50 5.21 -0.99
CA ASP A 241 -18.25 6.04 -0.03
C ASP A 241 -19.64 5.45 0.25
N MET A 242 -19.67 4.12 0.47
CA MET A 242 -20.84 3.38 0.91
C MET A 242 -22.00 3.40 -0.09
N LEU A 243 -21.71 3.22 -1.39
CA LEU A 243 -22.76 3.17 -2.41
C LEU A 243 -23.87 2.17 -2.01
N PRO A 244 -25.14 2.60 -1.91
CA PRO A 244 -26.25 1.74 -1.49
C PRO A 244 -26.42 0.48 -2.33
N THR A 245 -25.89 0.48 -3.56
CA THR A 245 -25.87 -0.66 -4.47
C THR A 245 -25.18 -1.90 -3.87
N PHE A 246 -24.21 -1.74 -2.96
CA PHE A 246 -23.51 -2.87 -2.35
C PHE A 246 -24.27 -3.49 -1.17
N VAL A 247 -25.15 -2.73 -0.50
CA VAL A 247 -25.82 -3.16 0.73
C VAL A 247 -26.60 -4.47 0.59
N PRO A 248 -27.37 -4.72 -0.49
CA PRO A 248 -28.10 -5.99 -0.65
C PRO A 248 -27.21 -7.23 -0.81
N TYR A 249 -25.91 -7.03 -1.03
CA TYR A 249 -24.94 -8.09 -1.26
C TYR A 249 -24.01 -8.31 -0.08
N LEU A 250 -24.16 -7.50 0.96
CA LEU A 250 -23.43 -7.64 2.20
C LEU A 250 -24.36 -8.26 3.25
N ASP A 251 -23.83 -9.17 4.05
CA ASP A 251 -24.52 -9.83 5.16
C ASP A 251 -23.59 -10.01 6.38
N ASP A 252 -24.09 -10.64 7.44
CA ASP A 252 -23.36 -10.86 8.68
C ASP A 252 -22.19 -11.86 8.54
N THR A 253 -22.09 -12.57 7.40
CA THR A 253 -20.92 -13.40 7.09
C THR A 253 -19.76 -12.57 6.53
N ASN A 254 -20.00 -11.31 6.16
CA ASN A 254 -18.99 -10.44 5.57
C ASN A 254 -18.17 -9.66 6.61
N HIS A 255 -17.70 -10.36 7.65
CA HIS A 255 -16.80 -9.78 8.63
C HIS A 255 -15.49 -9.33 7.97
N VAL A 256 -15.04 -8.14 8.32
CA VAL A 256 -13.72 -7.62 7.97
C VAL A 256 -13.01 -7.29 9.25
N SER A 257 -11.77 -7.77 9.41
CA SER A 257 -11.00 -7.45 10.60
C SER A 257 -10.65 -5.95 10.67
N LEU A 258 -10.51 -5.43 11.88
CA LEU A 258 -10.01 -4.10 12.16
C LEU A 258 -8.61 -3.89 11.56
N LEU A 259 -7.78 -4.93 11.53
CA LEU A 259 -6.47 -4.88 10.87
C LEU A 259 -6.59 -4.63 9.36
N ASP A 260 -7.56 -5.26 8.72
CA ASP A 260 -7.86 -5.03 7.30
C ASP A 260 -8.39 -3.63 7.07
N LEU A 261 -9.32 -3.15 7.91
CA LEU A 261 -9.79 -1.77 7.88
C LEU A 261 -8.63 -0.77 8.04
N LEU A 262 -7.71 -1.01 8.98
CA LEU A 262 -6.52 -0.19 9.16
C LEU A 262 -5.65 -0.16 7.89
N SER A 263 -5.44 -1.32 7.26
CA SER A 263 -4.69 -1.40 6.01
C SER A 263 -5.34 -0.60 4.88
N TRP A 264 -6.66 -0.45 4.89
CA TRP A 264 -7.40 0.33 3.90
C TRP A 264 -7.44 1.82 4.23
N THR A 265 -7.50 2.20 5.51
CA THR A 265 -7.51 3.60 5.92
C THR A 265 -6.27 4.37 5.48
N SER A 266 -5.11 3.70 5.36
CA SER A 266 -3.92 4.34 4.77
C SER A 266 -4.10 4.71 3.29
N PHE A 267 -5.03 4.07 2.58
CA PHE A 267 -5.38 4.41 1.19
C PHE A 267 -6.56 5.38 1.08
N LEU A 268 -7.49 5.34 2.05
CA LEU A 268 -8.74 6.11 2.03
C LEU A 268 -8.65 7.47 2.74
N ASP A 269 -7.47 7.85 3.24
CA ASP A 269 -7.20 9.12 3.95
C ASP A 269 -8.22 9.39 5.09
N GLY A 270 -8.48 8.37 5.93
CA GLY A 270 -9.50 8.46 6.97
C GLY A 270 -9.15 7.70 8.26
N ASP A 271 -9.79 8.08 9.37
CA ASP A 271 -9.67 7.39 10.65
C ASP A 271 -10.45 6.05 10.62
N VAL A 272 -9.87 4.98 11.18
CA VAL A 272 -10.53 3.66 11.25
C VAL A 272 -11.85 3.73 12.00
N LEU A 273 -11.96 4.56 13.03
CA LEU A 273 -13.19 4.78 13.77
C LEU A 273 -14.28 5.36 12.86
N VAL A 274 -13.93 6.33 12.02
CA VAL A 274 -14.88 6.95 11.08
C VAL A 274 -15.37 5.93 10.06
N GLN A 275 -14.47 5.09 9.52
CA GLN A 275 -14.87 4.04 8.58
C GLN A 275 -15.76 2.99 9.24
N LEU A 276 -15.43 2.59 10.47
CA LEU A 276 -16.24 1.65 11.24
C LEU A 276 -17.62 2.23 11.56
N GLN A 277 -17.70 3.50 11.95
CA GLN A 277 -18.97 4.20 12.16
C GLN A 277 -19.81 4.27 10.89
N LYS A 278 -19.21 4.58 9.73
CA LYS A 278 -19.89 4.53 8.44
C LYS A 278 -20.44 3.12 8.15
N LEU A 279 -19.68 2.09 8.47
CA LEU A 279 -20.06 0.69 8.26
C LEU A 279 -21.26 0.29 9.13
N PHE A 280 -21.24 0.64 10.41
CA PHE A 280 -22.37 0.43 11.32
C PHE A 280 -23.62 1.23 10.91
N LEU A 281 -23.42 2.45 10.39
CA LEU A 281 -24.53 3.25 9.90
C LEU A 281 -25.14 2.66 8.63
N ALA A 282 -24.33 2.15 7.70
CA ALA A 282 -24.81 1.79 6.37
C ALA A 282 -25.41 0.37 6.29
N LEU A 283 -24.94 -0.56 7.12
CA LEU A 283 -25.33 -1.99 7.04
C LEU A 283 -26.51 -2.29 7.97
N PRO A 284 -27.65 -2.81 7.46
CA PRO A 284 -28.86 -3.02 8.27
C PRO A 284 -28.65 -3.90 9.51
N TRP A 285 -27.93 -5.02 9.39
CA TRP A 285 -27.69 -5.93 10.53
C TRP A 285 -26.70 -5.36 11.56
N LEU A 286 -26.00 -4.26 11.23
CA LEU A 286 -25.16 -3.53 12.19
C LEU A 286 -25.84 -2.29 12.74
N ARG A 287 -26.91 -1.82 12.10
CA ARG A 287 -27.67 -0.65 12.54
C ARG A 287 -28.67 -1.02 13.64
N GLU A 288 -29.40 -2.11 13.44
CA GLU A 288 -30.48 -2.52 14.34
C GLU A 288 -29.94 -3.44 15.45
N PRO A 289 -30.43 -3.32 16.70
CA PRO A 289 -30.06 -4.21 17.79
C PRO A 289 -30.52 -5.64 17.49
N ASN A 290 -29.57 -6.50 17.16
CA ASN A 290 -29.78 -7.93 16.91
C ASN A 290 -28.54 -8.72 17.37
N PRO A 291 -28.64 -10.06 17.52
CA PRO A 291 -27.52 -10.89 17.95
C PRO A 291 -26.28 -10.75 17.06
N SER A 292 -26.44 -10.68 15.73
CA SER A 292 -25.32 -10.49 14.79
C SER A 292 -24.62 -9.14 14.99
N GLN A 293 -25.35 -8.07 15.33
CA GLN A 293 -24.76 -6.77 15.68
C GLN A 293 -23.88 -6.92 16.94
N MET A 294 -24.40 -7.56 17.98
CA MET A 294 -23.68 -7.72 19.25
C MET A 294 -22.42 -8.57 19.09
N ASP A 295 -22.53 -9.69 18.39
CA ASP A 295 -21.39 -10.54 18.05
C ASP A 295 -20.33 -9.77 17.24
N THR A 296 -20.78 -8.95 16.27
CA THR A 296 -19.86 -8.10 15.49
C THR A 296 -19.16 -7.06 16.36
N LYS A 297 -19.90 -6.36 17.25
CA LYS A 297 -19.31 -5.39 18.19
C LYS A 297 -18.30 -6.06 19.12
N ARG A 298 -18.62 -7.24 19.65
CA ARG A 298 -17.71 -8.02 20.52
C ARG A 298 -16.42 -8.40 19.79
N ARG A 299 -16.51 -8.86 18.54
CA ARG A 299 -15.32 -9.15 17.71
C ARG A 299 -14.49 -7.89 17.48
N TYR A 300 -15.11 -6.79 17.07
CA TYR A 300 -14.38 -5.55 16.84
C TYR A 300 -13.76 -4.95 18.10
N LEU A 301 -14.39 -5.10 19.27
CA LEU A 301 -13.82 -4.66 20.53
C LEU A 301 -12.61 -5.51 20.92
N ALA A 302 -12.69 -6.83 20.74
CA ALA A 302 -11.56 -7.74 20.96
C ALA A 302 -10.37 -7.40 20.04
N GLU A 303 -10.63 -7.19 18.75
CA GLU A 303 -9.59 -6.80 17.79
C GLU A 303 -9.03 -5.39 18.09
N ALA A 304 -9.87 -4.46 18.56
CA ALA A 304 -9.42 -3.13 18.98
C ALA A 304 -8.52 -3.20 20.23
N MET A 305 -8.80 -4.11 21.16
CA MET A 305 -7.94 -4.39 22.33
C MET A 305 -6.60 -4.97 21.91
N GLU A 306 -6.59 -5.94 20.98
CA GLU A 306 -5.37 -6.53 20.41
C GLU A 306 -4.48 -5.47 19.75
N LEU A 307 -5.10 -4.57 18.98
CA LEU A 307 -4.40 -3.50 18.25
C LEU A 307 -4.18 -2.23 19.09
N MET A 308 -4.64 -2.21 20.34
CA MET A 308 -4.63 -1.04 21.24
C MET A 308 -5.22 0.23 20.61
N ASN A 309 -6.27 0.07 19.80
CA ASN A 309 -6.95 1.18 19.13
C ASN A 309 -7.97 1.82 20.10
N LEU A 310 -7.47 2.73 20.94
CA LEU A 310 -8.27 3.38 21.98
C LEU A 310 -9.55 4.06 21.47
N PRO A 311 -9.56 4.83 20.36
CA PRO A 311 -10.80 5.43 19.85
C PRO A 311 -11.90 4.40 19.59
N VAL A 312 -11.58 3.25 19.00
CA VAL A 312 -12.55 2.17 18.76
C VAL A 312 -12.94 1.49 20.08
N MET A 313 -11.97 1.25 20.97
CA MET A 313 -12.23 0.69 22.31
C MET A 313 -13.20 1.55 23.11
N GLN A 314 -13.11 2.88 23.03
CA GLN A 314 -14.00 3.80 23.74
C GLN A 314 -15.39 3.91 23.09
N TRP A 315 -15.47 3.82 21.76
CA TRP A 315 -16.71 3.99 21.03
C TRP A 315 -17.64 2.76 21.14
N LEU A 316 -17.12 1.54 20.95
CA LEU A 316 -17.96 0.33 20.90
C LEU A 316 -18.77 0.03 22.18
N PRO A 317 -18.19 0.14 23.39
CA PRO A 317 -18.91 -0.14 24.64
C PRO A 317 -20.12 0.75 24.92
N ALA A 318 -20.20 1.94 24.29
CA ALA A 318 -21.29 2.89 24.52
C ALA A 318 -22.68 2.29 24.26
N ASP A 319 -22.75 1.33 23.34
CA ASP A 319 -23.98 0.64 22.93
C ASP A 319 -23.93 -0.87 23.20
N MET A 320 -23.13 -1.34 24.17
CA MET A 320 -23.03 -2.74 24.58
C MET A 320 -23.50 -2.92 26.04
N PRO A 321 -24.10 -4.07 26.41
CA PRO A 321 -24.36 -4.39 27.81
C PRO A 321 -23.08 -4.38 28.64
N ALA A 322 -23.11 -3.74 29.81
CA ALA A 322 -21.93 -3.62 30.68
C ALA A 322 -21.33 -4.99 31.05
N ASP A 323 -22.17 -6.00 31.29
CA ASP A 323 -21.73 -7.36 31.62
C ASP A 323 -20.95 -8.01 30.47
N ASP A 324 -21.37 -7.78 29.22
CA ASP A 324 -20.68 -8.31 28.03
C ASP A 324 -19.31 -7.65 27.84
N VAL A 325 -19.23 -6.33 28.07
CA VAL A 325 -17.95 -5.60 28.01
C VAL A 325 -17.01 -6.08 29.11
N VAL A 326 -17.49 -6.23 30.34
CA VAL A 326 -16.70 -6.74 31.47
C VAL A 326 -16.22 -8.17 31.22
N ALA A 327 -17.10 -9.04 30.70
CA ALA A 327 -16.74 -10.41 30.34
C ALA A 327 -15.63 -10.42 29.29
N LEU A 328 -15.76 -9.61 28.23
CA LEU A 328 -14.76 -9.53 27.17
C LEU A 328 -13.42 -8.96 27.66
N VAL A 329 -13.45 -7.90 28.46
CA VAL A 329 -12.24 -7.30 29.07
C VAL A 329 -11.49 -8.32 29.93
N ARG A 330 -12.21 -9.19 30.65
CA ARG A 330 -11.62 -10.29 31.42
C ARG A 330 -11.04 -11.38 30.52
N GLU A 331 -11.73 -11.76 29.46
CA GLU A 331 -11.22 -12.72 28.46
C GLU A 331 -9.93 -12.22 27.78
N GLN A 332 -9.84 -10.92 27.56
CA GLN A 332 -8.71 -10.26 26.88
C GLN A 332 -7.66 -9.69 27.85
N SER A 333 -7.59 -10.17 29.09
CA SER A 333 -6.71 -9.61 30.14
C SER A 333 -5.21 -9.70 29.82
N HIS A 334 -4.80 -10.54 28.87
CA HIS A 334 -3.40 -10.63 28.45
C HIS A 334 -2.93 -9.38 27.69
N PHE A 335 -3.82 -8.69 26.97
CA PHE A 335 -3.50 -7.42 26.32
C PHE A 335 -3.35 -6.26 27.31
N LEU A 336 -3.93 -6.34 28.51
CA LEU A 336 -3.65 -5.40 29.60
C LEU A 336 -2.18 -5.42 30.00
N ALA A 337 -1.59 -6.62 30.14
CA ALA A 337 -0.17 -6.74 30.45
C ALA A 337 0.72 -6.11 29.37
N LEU A 338 0.36 -6.30 28.09
CA LEU A 338 1.03 -5.66 26.97
C LEU A 338 0.87 -4.14 27.00
N ALA A 339 -0.32 -3.62 27.32
CA ALA A 339 -0.58 -2.18 27.41
C ALA A 339 0.26 -1.52 28.51
N MET A 340 0.39 -2.19 29.66
CA MET A 340 1.27 -1.77 30.75
C MET A 340 2.75 -1.81 30.34
N HIS A 341 3.17 -2.84 29.59
CA HIS A 341 4.54 -2.92 29.06
C HIS A 341 4.85 -1.77 28.10
N LEU A 342 3.88 -1.38 27.26
CA LEU A 342 3.99 -0.26 26.33
C LEU A 342 3.75 1.11 26.98
N CYS A 343 3.50 1.15 28.30
CA CYS A 343 3.25 2.37 29.07
C CYS A 343 2.05 3.19 28.52
N ASN A 344 1.04 2.51 27.97
CA ASN A 344 -0.16 3.15 27.40
C ASN A 344 -1.23 3.32 28.48
N VAL A 345 -1.16 4.45 29.20
CA VAL A 345 -2.03 4.75 30.35
C VAL A 345 -3.51 4.74 29.99
N ASP A 346 -3.88 5.27 28.82
CA ASP A 346 -5.29 5.41 28.44
C ASP A 346 -5.95 4.05 28.21
N VAL A 347 -5.22 3.10 27.60
CA VAL A 347 -5.68 1.72 27.45
C VAL A 347 -5.80 1.04 28.81
N VAL A 348 -4.83 1.22 29.71
CA VAL A 348 -4.89 0.63 31.06
C VAL A 348 -6.09 1.17 31.84
N CYS A 349 -6.34 2.48 31.81
CA CYS A 349 -7.53 3.11 32.39
C CYS A 349 -8.82 2.56 31.78
N PHE A 350 -8.84 2.29 30.48
CA PHE A 350 -9.98 1.65 29.84
C PHE A 350 -10.27 0.25 30.41
N TYR A 351 -9.25 -0.60 30.58
CA TYR A 351 -9.42 -1.92 31.20
C TYR A 351 -9.99 -1.79 32.62
N GLU A 352 -9.42 -0.91 33.43
CA GLU A 352 -9.85 -0.70 34.81
C GLU A 352 -11.31 -0.22 34.90
N ALA A 353 -11.69 0.75 34.06
CA ALA A 353 -13.06 1.27 33.99
C ALA A 353 -14.10 0.21 33.62
N HIS A 354 -13.69 -0.85 32.92
CA HIS A 354 -14.56 -1.94 32.47
C HIS A 354 -14.28 -3.26 33.19
N GLY A 355 -13.81 -3.21 34.45
CA GLY A 355 -13.72 -4.37 35.33
C GLY A 355 -12.50 -5.28 35.09
N GLY A 356 -11.52 -4.81 34.32
CA GLY A 356 -10.19 -5.41 34.21
C GLY A 356 -9.39 -5.18 35.47
N ALA A 357 -9.23 -6.22 36.29
CA ALA A 357 -8.50 -6.13 37.54
C ALA A 357 -6.99 -5.97 37.29
N ILE A 358 -6.44 -4.83 37.69
CA ILE A 358 -5.00 -4.60 37.69
C ILE A 358 -4.43 -5.27 38.95
N SER A 359 -3.90 -6.48 38.79
CA SER A 359 -3.27 -7.19 39.92
C SER A 359 -1.99 -6.50 40.40
N ASP A 360 -1.66 -6.68 41.68
CA ASP A 360 -0.39 -6.20 42.25
C ASP A 360 0.83 -6.77 41.50
N ALA A 361 0.71 -7.98 40.95
CA ALA A 361 1.75 -8.60 40.13
C ALA A 361 1.99 -7.81 38.84
N LEU A 362 0.93 -7.35 38.17
CA LEU A 362 1.05 -6.52 36.96
C LEU A 362 1.62 -5.14 37.29
N LEU A 363 1.18 -4.51 38.38
CA LEU A 363 1.77 -3.26 38.86
C LEU A 363 3.25 -3.42 39.17
N HIS A 364 3.63 -4.51 39.84
CA HIS A 364 5.03 -4.81 40.11
C HIS A 364 5.82 -4.94 38.80
N ARG A 365 5.35 -5.74 37.83
CA ARG A 365 6.00 -5.89 36.51
C ARG A 365 6.16 -4.54 35.80
N ALA A 366 5.18 -3.65 35.86
CA ALA A 366 5.27 -2.31 35.28
C ALA A 366 6.33 -1.43 35.96
N VAL A 367 6.39 -1.45 37.30
CA VAL A 367 7.40 -0.70 38.07
C VAL A 367 8.82 -1.18 37.76
N VAL A 368 9.00 -2.49 37.55
CA VAL A 368 10.33 -3.08 37.33
C VAL A 368 10.65 -3.34 35.86
N ALA A 369 9.80 -2.87 34.92
CA ALA A 369 9.96 -3.12 33.50
C ALA A 369 11.26 -2.49 32.96
N GLU A 370 12.18 -3.33 32.47
CA GLU A 370 13.50 -2.92 31.98
C GLU A 370 13.45 -1.81 30.91
N SER A 371 12.41 -1.80 30.06
CA SER A 371 12.22 -0.81 29.00
C SER A 371 12.00 0.62 29.50
N SER A 372 11.41 0.79 30.68
CA SER A 372 11.04 2.09 31.27
C SER A 372 11.75 2.40 32.58
N LYS A 373 12.36 1.40 33.23
CA LYS A 373 13.01 1.46 34.55
C LYS A 373 13.91 2.67 34.75
N LEU A 374 14.91 2.88 33.89
CA LEU A 374 15.84 4.01 34.04
C LEU A 374 15.15 5.38 33.87
N LYS A 375 14.12 5.47 33.01
CA LYS A 375 13.35 6.70 32.81
C LYS A 375 12.49 6.99 34.03
N LEU A 376 11.87 5.96 34.61
CA LEU A 376 11.10 6.06 35.85
C LEU A 376 11.98 6.52 37.01
N VAL A 377 13.18 5.96 37.16
CA VAL A 377 14.15 6.39 38.20
C VAL A 377 14.47 7.88 38.07
N LYS A 378 14.82 8.33 36.86
CA LYS A 378 15.13 9.75 36.63
C LYS A 378 13.93 10.65 36.92
N TRP A 379 12.72 10.23 36.55
CA TRP A 379 11.48 10.94 36.84
C TRP A 379 11.23 11.06 38.36
N LEU A 380 11.43 9.96 39.09
CA LEU A 380 11.24 9.90 40.54
C LEU A 380 12.23 10.79 41.29
N VAL A 381 13.47 10.94 40.79
CA VAL A 381 14.56 11.66 41.48
C VAL A 381 14.65 13.13 41.09
N HIS A 382 14.50 13.47 39.80
CA HIS A 382 14.79 14.81 39.27
C HIS A 382 13.55 15.60 38.83
N ASP A 383 12.36 15.11 39.19
CA ASP A 383 11.07 15.66 38.79
C ASP A 383 10.81 15.61 37.27
N ALA A 384 9.58 15.88 36.84
CA ALA A 384 9.10 15.62 35.47
C ALA A 384 9.89 16.32 34.34
N ALA A 385 10.69 17.34 34.65
CA ALA A 385 11.42 18.18 33.68
C ALA A 385 12.40 17.42 32.78
N HIS A 386 12.86 16.23 33.19
CA HIS A 386 13.90 15.46 32.48
C HIS A 386 13.39 14.25 31.68
N VAL A 387 12.08 14.03 31.63
CA VAL A 387 11.47 12.89 30.91
C VAL A 387 10.71 13.35 29.69
N THR A 388 10.64 12.49 28.66
CA THR A 388 9.80 12.72 27.49
C THR A 388 8.36 12.93 27.95
N LYS A 389 7.73 14.06 27.55
CA LYS A 389 6.34 14.40 27.88
C LYS A 389 5.35 13.25 27.70
N SER A 390 5.62 12.31 26.79
CA SER A 390 4.80 11.13 26.53
C SER A 390 4.71 10.11 27.67
N LEU A 391 5.66 10.08 28.62
CA LEU A 391 5.66 9.12 29.74
C LEU A 391 5.24 9.74 31.07
N ASP A 392 5.07 11.06 31.12
CA ASP A 392 4.74 11.79 32.35
C ASP A 392 3.39 11.35 32.91
N GLY A 393 2.38 11.21 32.04
CA GLY A 393 1.07 10.67 32.41
C GLY A 393 1.14 9.23 32.93
N TRP A 394 1.94 8.37 32.28
CA TRP A 394 2.13 6.99 32.72
C TRP A 394 2.81 6.89 34.09
N PHE A 395 3.88 7.65 34.33
CA PHE A 395 4.59 7.62 35.60
C PHE A 395 3.77 8.24 36.73
N SER A 396 3.05 9.32 36.48
CA SER A 396 2.11 9.90 37.44
C SER A 396 1.04 8.88 37.83
N TRP A 397 0.40 8.25 36.83
CA TRP A 397 -0.60 7.21 37.06
C TRP A 397 -0.04 6.03 37.87
N LEU A 398 1.16 5.54 37.54
CA LEU A 398 1.81 4.42 38.23
C LEU A 398 2.13 4.77 39.69
N VAL A 399 2.58 5.99 39.93
CA VAL A 399 2.92 6.53 41.25
C VAL A 399 1.69 6.66 42.12
N ASP A 400 0.63 7.26 41.60
CA ASP A 400 -0.64 7.39 42.31
C ASP A 400 -1.19 5.99 42.67
N ARG A 401 -1.13 5.05 41.72
CA ARG A 401 -1.64 3.69 41.93
C ARG A 401 -0.82 2.87 42.93
N CYS A 402 0.48 3.13 43.03
CA CYS A 402 1.35 2.44 43.99
C CYS A 402 1.37 3.06 45.39
N GLY A 403 0.62 4.13 45.64
CA GLY A 403 0.59 4.82 46.94
C GLY A 403 1.65 5.91 47.09
N GLY A 404 2.07 6.53 45.99
CA GLY A 404 2.98 7.67 45.95
C GLY A 404 4.42 7.33 45.56
N ARG A 405 5.23 8.39 45.37
CA ARG A 405 6.59 8.29 44.82
C ARG A 405 7.48 7.37 45.67
N VAL A 406 7.37 7.51 46.99
CA VAL A 406 8.16 6.75 47.97
C VAL A 406 7.86 5.25 47.90
N ALA A 407 6.59 4.88 47.72
CA ALA A 407 6.19 3.48 47.60
C ALA A 407 6.74 2.85 46.30
N VAL A 408 6.72 3.58 45.18
CA VAL A 408 7.33 3.12 43.92
C VAL A 408 8.84 2.93 44.08
N MET A 409 9.54 3.93 44.63
CA MET A 409 10.99 3.83 44.91
C MET A 409 11.31 2.62 45.78
N GLY A 410 10.56 2.38 46.86
CA GLY A 410 10.73 1.23 47.74
C GLY A 410 10.52 -0.12 47.04
N ARG A 411 9.49 -0.22 46.17
CA ARG A 411 9.26 -1.42 45.33
C ARG A 411 10.40 -1.67 44.35
N MET A 412 10.94 -0.62 43.72
CA MET A 412 12.09 -0.73 42.82
C MET A 412 13.36 -1.15 43.57
N LEU A 413 13.66 -0.52 44.71
CA LEU A 413 14.81 -0.86 45.54
C LEU A 413 14.76 -2.31 46.03
N LYS A 414 13.58 -2.79 46.45
CA LYS A 414 13.36 -4.19 46.80
C LYS A 414 13.67 -5.13 45.63
N HIS A 415 13.22 -4.80 44.42
CA HIS A 415 13.49 -5.60 43.23
C HIS A 415 14.98 -5.59 42.84
N GLU A 416 15.63 -4.43 42.85
CA GLU A 416 17.06 -4.32 42.52
C GLU A 416 17.96 -5.02 43.55
N ALA A 417 17.56 -5.01 44.83
CA ALA A 417 18.19 -5.84 45.85
C ALA A 417 18.05 -7.33 45.55
N GLN A 418 17.03 -7.77 44.82
CA GLN A 418 16.86 -9.18 44.46
C GLN A 418 17.58 -9.55 43.16
N SER A 419 17.62 -8.64 42.18
CA SER A 419 18.12 -8.91 40.82
C SER A 419 19.65 -8.87 40.68
N ASN A 420 20.36 -8.13 41.55
CA ASN A 420 21.81 -7.86 41.49
C ASN A 420 22.29 -7.30 40.12
N ALA A 421 21.38 -6.76 39.30
CA ALA A 421 21.68 -6.39 37.93
C ALA A 421 22.08 -4.91 37.77
N TRP A 422 21.68 -4.02 38.69
CA TRP A 422 21.82 -2.57 38.51
C TRP A 422 22.12 -1.78 39.80
N ILE A 423 23.34 -1.94 40.35
CA ILE A 423 23.82 -1.19 41.54
C ILE A 423 23.69 0.34 41.37
N ASP A 424 23.88 0.84 40.15
CA ASP A 424 23.76 2.27 39.85
C ASP A 424 22.32 2.77 40.05
N ILE A 425 21.31 1.99 39.64
CA ILE A 425 19.90 2.34 39.84
C ILE A 425 19.54 2.33 41.31
N PHE A 426 20.01 1.31 42.04
CA PHE A 426 19.82 1.24 43.48
C PHE A 426 20.39 2.49 44.18
N SER A 427 21.63 2.87 43.83
CA SER A 427 22.29 4.05 44.41
C SER A 427 21.56 5.36 44.07
N MET A 428 21.02 5.48 42.85
CA MET A 428 20.24 6.66 42.44
C MET A 428 18.92 6.80 43.20
N LEU A 429 18.25 5.70 43.53
CA LEU A 429 16.95 5.70 44.21
C LEU A 429 17.06 5.75 45.74
N TYR A 430 18.10 5.16 46.32
CA TYR A 430 18.18 4.95 47.77
C TYR A 430 18.24 6.25 48.56
N GLU A 431 19.10 7.19 48.17
CA GLU A 431 19.24 8.48 48.88
C GLU A 431 17.95 9.33 48.81
N PRO A 432 17.31 9.53 47.64
CA PRO A 432 16.01 10.20 47.54
C PRO A 432 14.90 9.50 48.33
N TRP A 433 14.83 8.17 48.27
CA TRP A 433 13.86 7.39 49.03
C TRP A 433 14.04 7.57 50.55
N LEU A 434 15.28 7.44 51.03
CA LEU A 434 15.61 7.61 52.44
C LEU A 434 15.29 9.03 52.94
N ALA A 435 15.58 10.04 52.12
CA ALA A 435 15.27 11.43 52.43
C ALA A 435 13.76 11.69 52.54
N ALA A 436 12.93 10.95 51.79
CA ALA A 436 11.47 11.07 51.78
C ALA A 436 10.77 10.24 52.88
N MET A 437 11.45 9.24 53.46
CA MET A 437 10.91 8.37 54.52
C MET A 437 11.03 8.93 55.95
N LYS A 438 11.44 10.19 56.13
CA LYS A 438 11.77 10.77 57.45
C LYS A 438 10.63 10.74 58.46
N ASP A 439 9.38 10.71 57.99
CA ASP A 439 8.20 10.78 58.84
C ASP A 439 7.54 9.41 59.11
N ASP A 440 8.05 8.32 58.52
CA ASP A 440 7.52 6.96 58.68
C ASP A 440 8.63 5.93 58.98
N GLU A 441 9.21 6.04 60.18
CA GLU A 441 10.27 5.14 60.65
C GLU A 441 9.81 3.67 60.75
N ALA A 442 8.52 3.42 60.99
CA ALA A 442 7.99 2.06 61.08
C ALA A 442 7.99 1.35 59.72
N GLU A 443 7.56 2.04 58.67
CA GLU A 443 7.60 1.51 57.31
C GLU A 443 9.03 1.41 56.77
N LYS A 444 9.87 2.37 57.11
CA LYS A 444 11.31 2.35 56.80
C LYS A 444 11.97 1.11 57.40
N ASP A 445 11.73 0.83 58.68
CA ASP A 445 12.23 -0.36 59.35
C ASP A 445 11.69 -1.64 58.73
N ARG A 446 10.40 -1.68 58.36
CA ARG A 446 9.79 -2.84 57.69
C ARG A 446 10.48 -3.14 56.35
N ILE A 447 10.66 -2.12 55.51
CA ILE A 447 11.31 -2.24 54.21
C ILE A 447 12.78 -2.62 54.37
N MET A 448 13.51 -1.94 55.26
CA MET A 448 14.92 -2.22 55.53
C MET A 448 15.13 -3.64 56.07
N LYS A 449 14.28 -4.13 56.99
CA LYS A 449 14.32 -5.53 57.46
C LYS A 449 14.12 -6.52 56.32
N SER A 450 13.21 -6.23 55.39
CA SER A 450 12.99 -7.07 54.20
C SER A 450 14.23 -7.11 53.29
N TRP A 451 15.01 -6.01 53.25
CA TRP A 451 16.26 -5.94 52.51
C TRP A 451 17.42 -6.61 53.23
N VAL A 452 17.49 -6.57 54.56
CA VAL A 452 18.55 -7.23 55.35
C VAL A 452 18.54 -8.74 55.11
N THR A 453 17.37 -9.37 55.01
CA THR A 453 17.27 -10.80 54.63
C THR A 453 17.86 -11.07 53.23
N ILE A 454 17.73 -10.11 52.30
CA ILE A 454 18.30 -10.20 50.95
C ILE A 454 19.80 -9.88 50.98
N ALA A 455 20.23 -8.91 51.80
CA ALA A 455 21.61 -8.54 52.02
C ALA A 455 22.42 -9.65 52.71
N ASP A 456 21.79 -10.49 53.54
CA ASP A 456 22.37 -11.72 54.09
C ASP A 456 22.61 -12.79 53.01
N THR A 457 21.83 -12.73 51.93
CA THR A 457 22.04 -13.54 50.72
C THR A 457 23.19 -12.96 49.87
N TRP A 458 23.32 -11.63 49.85
CA TRP A 458 24.39 -10.89 49.18
C TRP A 458 25.73 -10.89 49.94
N SER A 459 25.73 -10.97 51.27
CA SER A 459 26.95 -11.03 52.08
C SER A 459 27.65 -12.39 51.99
N ARG A 460 26.93 -13.44 51.57
CA ARG A 460 27.54 -14.68 51.05
C ARG A 460 28.18 -14.51 49.67
N ASN A 461 27.87 -13.44 48.93
CA ASN A 461 28.41 -13.11 47.60
C ASN A 461 28.65 -11.58 47.41
N LYS A 462 29.68 -11.03 48.09
CA LYS A 462 30.34 -9.71 47.83
C LYS A 462 29.45 -8.45 47.71
N VAL A 463 28.82 -7.98 48.80
CA VAL A 463 28.23 -6.62 48.87
C VAL A 463 28.69 -5.75 50.07
N ALA A 464 29.51 -6.29 50.98
CA ALA A 464 30.12 -5.47 52.04
C ALA A 464 30.91 -4.26 51.47
N ASP A 465 31.46 -4.39 50.26
CA ASP A 465 32.25 -3.33 49.63
C ASP A 465 31.41 -2.19 49.02
N ALA A 466 30.17 -2.43 48.56
CA ALA A 466 29.36 -1.41 47.88
C ALA A 466 28.61 -0.48 48.85
N VAL A 467 28.10 -1.01 49.96
CA VAL A 467 27.45 -0.22 51.03
C VAL A 467 28.49 0.60 51.83
N VAL A 468 29.72 0.08 51.95
CA VAL A 468 30.86 0.83 52.48
C VAL A 468 31.37 1.88 51.49
N ALA A 469 31.41 1.59 50.19
CA ALA A 469 31.82 2.56 49.15
C ALA A 469 30.84 3.74 48.99
N SER A 470 29.52 3.50 49.08
CA SER A 470 28.51 4.57 49.06
C SER A 470 28.66 5.50 50.27
N ASN A 471 28.94 4.94 51.46
CA ASN A 471 29.25 5.74 52.65
C ASN A 471 30.65 6.41 52.59
N ALA A 472 31.60 5.85 51.84
CA ALA A 472 32.93 6.42 51.62
C ALA A 472 32.98 7.55 50.56
N MET A 473 32.00 7.63 49.64
CA MET A 473 31.87 8.71 48.65
C MET A 473 31.57 10.10 49.24
N LYS A 474 31.41 10.22 50.57
CA LYS A 474 31.39 11.51 51.28
C LYS A 474 32.77 12.21 51.35
N ARG A 475 33.83 11.65 50.74
CA ARG A 475 35.12 12.33 50.53
C ARG A 475 35.39 12.57 49.05
N LYS A 476 35.79 13.80 48.71
CA LYS A 476 36.16 14.22 47.34
C LYS A 476 37.15 13.22 46.72
N PRO A 477 36.91 12.70 45.50
CA PRO A 477 37.78 11.72 44.90
C PRO A 477 39.06 12.36 44.36
N ASP A 478 40.20 11.69 44.60
CA ASP A 478 41.48 11.97 43.96
C ASP A 478 41.50 11.34 42.55
N HIS A 479 42.17 12.01 41.60
CA HIS A 479 42.17 11.71 40.17
C HIS A 479 42.69 10.31 39.79
N ARG A 480 43.29 9.58 40.74
CA ARG A 480 43.83 8.23 40.51
C ARG A 480 42.78 7.11 40.59
N ASP A 481 41.68 7.30 41.31
CA ASP A 481 40.66 6.25 41.50
C ASP A 481 39.77 6.05 40.27
N VAL A 482 39.61 7.09 39.44
CA VAL A 482 38.84 7.05 38.19
C VAL A 482 39.50 6.14 37.14
N HIS A 483 40.82 5.96 37.18
CA HIS A 483 41.54 5.20 36.16
C HIS A 483 41.50 3.68 36.41
N LEU A 484 41.45 3.25 37.67
CA LEU A 484 41.34 1.84 38.07
C LEU A 484 39.91 1.31 37.90
N TYR A 485 38.89 2.15 38.13
CA TYR A 485 37.49 1.82 37.87
C TYR A 485 37.23 1.58 36.37
N ARG A 486 37.86 2.37 35.50
CA ARG A 486 37.75 2.24 34.02
C ARG A 486 38.37 0.96 33.48
N GLN A 487 39.44 0.46 34.10
CA GLN A 487 40.09 -0.81 33.70
C GLN A 487 39.33 -2.04 34.22
N GLY A 488 38.75 -1.97 35.42
CA GLY A 488 37.91 -3.04 35.97
C GLY A 488 36.62 -3.26 35.17
N TYR A 489 35.94 -2.18 34.80
CA TYR A 489 34.70 -2.23 34.00
C TYR A 489 34.93 -2.79 32.60
N HIS A 490 36.05 -2.44 31.96
CA HIS A 490 36.40 -2.96 30.65
C HIS A 490 36.70 -4.47 30.68
N ARG A 491 37.32 -4.97 31.76
CA ARG A 491 37.66 -6.39 31.89
C ARG A 491 36.43 -7.26 32.19
N TRP A 492 35.51 -6.77 33.01
CA TRP A 492 34.23 -7.42 33.34
C TRP A 492 33.27 -7.46 32.14
N TRP A 493 33.19 -6.35 31.37
CA TRP A 493 32.37 -6.28 30.16
C TRP A 493 32.82 -7.27 29.08
N TYR A 494 34.12 -7.46 28.89
CA TYR A 494 34.64 -8.43 27.92
C TYR A 494 34.37 -9.89 28.33
N THR A 495 34.42 -10.22 29.63
CA THR A 495 34.17 -11.60 30.10
C THR A 495 32.69 -12.00 30.00
N LYS A 496 31.75 -11.07 30.27
CA LYS A 496 30.31 -11.36 30.12
C LYS A 496 29.83 -11.40 28.67
N VAL A 497 30.47 -10.64 27.77
CA VAL A 497 30.13 -10.61 26.35
C VAL A 497 30.66 -11.85 25.60
N GLU A 498 31.60 -12.60 26.18
CA GLU A 498 32.12 -13.85 25.62
C GLU A 498 31.27 -15.09 25.97
N GLN A 499 30.45 -15.02 27.04
CA GLN A 499 29.58 -16.12 27.48
C GLN A 499 28.22 -16.21 26.76
N LYS A 500 27.79 -15.20 26.00
CA LYS A 500 26.57 -15.27 25.18
C LYS A 500 26.94 -15.41 23.71
N GLY A 501 27.00 -16.66 23.23
CA GLY A 501 27.32 -17.07 21.86
C GLY A 501 26.32 -16.63 20.79
N LEU A 502 26.08 -15.32 20.64
CA LEU A 502 25.20 -14.73 19.62
C LEU A 502 25.95 -13.83 18.62
N LYS A 503 27.27 -13.70 18.74
CA LYS A 503 28.08 -12.84 17.87
C LYS A 503 28.16 -13.33 16.42
N THR A 504 28.12 -14.63 16.15
CA THR A 504 28.38 -15.16 14.80
C THR A 504 27.22 -14.90 13.83
N LYS A 505 25.97 -15.00 14.31
CA LYS A 505 24.77 -14.78 13.49
C LYS A 505 24.54 -13.29 13.20
N ALA A 506 24.65 -12.43 14.21
CA ALA A 506 24.53 -10.97 14.05
C ALA A 506 25.66 -10.36 13.20
N ARG A 507 26.89 -10.89 13.30
CA ARG A 507 28.02 -10.44 12.47
C ARG A 507 27.87 -10.85 11.00
N ASN A 508 27.26 -12.01 10.73
CA ASN A 508 26.97 -12.45 9.37
C ASN A 508 25.81 -11.67 8.73
N GLU A 509 24.75 -11.40 9.49
CA GLU A 509 23.64 -10.54 9.04
C GLU A 509 24.09 -9.08 8.83
N GLY A 510 24.91 -8.53 9.74
CA GLY A 510 25.51 -7.20 9.57
C GLY A 510 26.45 -7.09 8.36
N ARG A 511 27.14 -8.18 7.99
CA ARG A 511 27.94 -8.23 6.74
C ARG A 511 27.06 -8.25 5.48
N LYS A 512 25.95 -8.98 5.50
CA LYS A 512 24.98 -8.99 4.38
C LYS A 512 24.37 -7.61 4.15
N ILE A 513 23.95 -6.93 5.22
CA ILE A 513 23.37 -5.58 5.14
C ILE A 513 24.39 -4.58 4.60
N LYS A 514 25.65 -4.62 5.04
CA LYS A 514 26.73 -3.77 4.49
C LYS A 514 27.00 -4.05 3.01
N GLN A 515 26.90 -5.30 2.56
CA GLN A 515 27.04 -5.65 1.14
C GLN A 515 25.88 -5.15 0.29
N ILE A 516 24.65 -5.14 0.83
CA ILE A 516 23.45 -4.60 0.16
C ILE A 516 23.55 -3.08 0.02
N VAL A 517 23.98 -2.37 1.08
CA VAL A 517 24.17 -0.91 1.07
C VAL A 517 25.31 -0.51 0.11
N ALA A 518 26.45 -1.21 0.15
CA ALA A 518 27.56 -0.95 -0.78
C ALA A 518 27.23 -1.24 -2.25
N LYS A 519 26.25 -2.13 -2.53
CA LYS A 519 25.71 -2.34 -3.89
C LYS A 519 24.80 -1.20 -4.34
N LYS A 520 24.06 -0.59 -3.41
CA LYS A 520 23.13 0.52 -3.68
C LYS A 520 23.89 1.83 -3.93
N GLU A 521 24.95 2.08 -3.19
CA GLU A 521 25.80 3.28 -3.36
C GLU A 521 26.59 3.28 -4.68
N ARG A 522 27.04 2.11 -5.16
CA ARG A 522 27.68 1.98 -6.48
C ARG A 522 26.72 2.15 -7.66
N GLY A 523 25.41 2.15 -7.43
CA GLY A 523 24.39 2.39 -8.44
C GLY A 523 24.01 3.87 -8.61
N HIS A 524 24.44 4.76 -7.72
CA HIS A 524 24.06 6.18 -7.72
C HIS A 524 25.09 7.12 -8.35
N ASP A 525 26.30 6.65 -8.67
CA ASP A 525 27.40 7.46 -9.22
C ASP A 525 27.48 7.47 -10.77
N ARG A 526 26.40 7.11 -11.48
CA ARG A 526 26.35 7.11 -12.96
C ARG A 526 25.16 7.86 -13.52
N THR A 527 24.94 9.11 -13.13
CA THR A 527 24.12 10.05 -13.90
C THR A 527 24.59 11.49 -13.72
N SER A 528 25.72 11.85 -14.34
CA SER A 528 26.01 13.24 -14.74
C SER A 528 27.26 13.30 -15.61
N GLN A 529 27.10 13.16 -16.94
CA GLN A 529 27.83 13.89 -18.00
C GLN A 529 27.41 13.34 -19.37
N GLY A 530 26.99 14.23 -20.27
CA GLY A 530 26.40 13.87 -21.56
C GLY A 530 27.39 13.75 -22.71
N ALA A 531 27.06 12.90 -23.69
CA ALA A 531 27.05 13.18 -25.14
C ALA A 531 26.85 11.89 -25.97
N LYS A 532 25.95 11.99 -26.97
CA LYS A 532 25.83 11.29 -28.27
C LYS A 532 25.87 9.74 -28.38
N ILE A 533 24.76 9.23 -28.94
CA ILE A 533 24.33 7.92 -29.52
C ILE A 533 25.39 7.23 -30.44
N PRO A 534 25.42 5.89 -30.75
CA PRO A 534 24.33 4.88 -30.76
C PRO A 534 24.55 3.47 -30.16
N LEU A 535 23.40 2.82 -29.87
CA LEU A 535 23.00 1.40 -29.96
C LEU A 535 24.06 0.29 -29.83
N VAL A 536 23.97 -0.53 -28.78
CA VAL A 536 23.94 -2.02 -28.81
C VAL A 536 23.28 -2.52 -27.50
N GLY A 537 22.42 -3.53 -27.61
CA GLY A 537 21.53 -4.02 -26.55
C GLY A 537 22.22 -4.66 -25.33
N VAL A 538 21.54 -4.55 -24.18
CA VAL A 538 21.84 -5.33 -22.97
C VAL A 538 20.52 -5.67 -22.29
N ALA A 539 20.37 -6.95 -21.95
CA ALA A 539 19.22 -7.56 -21.29
C ALA A 539 18.91 -6.91 -19.91
N GLU A 540 17.66 -6.54 -19.70
CA GLU A 540 17.13 -6.16 -18.39
C GLU A 540 16.95 -7.42 -17.53
N LYS A 541 17.74 -7.53 -16.46
CA LYS A 541 17.40 -8.36 -15.30
C LYS A 541 16.58 -7.50 -14.34
N THR A 542 15.27 -7.70 -14.34
CA THR A 542 14.38 -7.21 -13.29
C THR A 542 14.56 -8.06 -12.02
N THR A 543 14.93 -7.42 -10.92
CA THR A 543 14.84 -8.02 -9.57
C THR A 543 13.47 -7.70 -8.97
N PRO A 544 12.72 -8.69 -8.45
CA PRO A 544 11.37 -8.47 -7.97
C PRO A 544 11.37 -7.86 -6.56
N ARG A 545 10.66 -6.73 -6.45
CA ARG A 545 10.36 -5.98 -5.22
C ARG A 545 9.58 -6.83 -4.18
N ASP A 546 8.98 -7.92 -4.64
CA ASP A 546 8.13 -8.81 -3.85
C ASP A 546 8.92 -9.69 -2.86
N GLU A 547 10.19 -9.99 -3.17
CA GLU A 547 11.05 -10.80 -2.29
C GLU A 547 11.47 -10.01 -1.04
N VAL A 548 11.55 -8.67 -1.15
CA VAL A 548 11.92 -7.79 -0.03
C VAL A 548 10.75 -7.64 0.96
N HIS A 549 9.52 -7.58 0.48
CA HIS A 549 8.34 -7.52 1.35
C HIS A 549 8.09 -8.85 2.07
N LYS A 550 8.29 -9.98 1.37
CA LYS A 550 8.17 -11.33 1.96
C LYS A 550 9.21 -11.59 3.06
N GLN A 551 10.43 -11.07 2.90
CA GLN A 551 11.49 -11.19 3.91
C GLN A 551 11.27 -10.26 5.12
N LEU A 552 10.61 -9.11 4.94
CA LEU A 552 10.24 -8.20 6.02
C LEU A 552 9.15 -8.82 6.91
N ASP A 553 8.10 -9.37 6.31
CA ASP A 553 7.00 -10.01 7.04
C ASP A 553 7.47 -11.25 7.81
N GLN A 554 8.32 -12.09 7.20
CA GLN A 554 8.92 -13.24 7.89
C GLN A 554 9.81 -12.83 9.08
N SER A 555 10.48 -11.68 9.00
CA SER A 555 11.33 -11.18 10.08
C SER A 555 10.52 -10.59 11.23
N VAL A 556 9.38 -9.95 10.95
CA VAL A 556 8.45 -9.45 11.97
C VAL A 556 7.75 -10.60 12.69
N THR A 557 7.27 -11.61 11.96
CA THR A 557 6.67 -12.83 12.56
C THR A 557 7.68 -13.60 13.43
N LEU A 558 8.95 -13.69 13.00
CA LEU A 558 10.01 -14.30 13.83
C LEU A 558 10.32 -13.50 15.10
N LEU A 559 10.26 -12.17 15.06
CA LEU A 559 10.47 -11.30 16.23
C LEU A 559 9.32 -11.39 17.25
N VAL A 560 8.09 -11.55 16.77
CA VAL A 560 6.91 -11.77 17.63
C VAL A 560 6.97 -13.17 18.26
N ASN A 561 7.29 -14.20 17.49
CA ASN A 561 7.36 -15.58 17.98
C ASN A 561 8.55 -15.82 18.93
N MET A 562 9.71 -15.18 18.70
CA MET A 562 10.86 -15.28 19.62
C MET A 562 10.60 -14.63 20.98
N LYS A 563 9.73 -13.60 21.07
CA LYS A 563 9.34 -12.98 22.34
C LYS A 563 8.33 -13.83 23.11
N LEU A 564 7.39 -14.48 22.43
CA LEU A 564 6.39 -15.34 23.07
C LEU A 564 6.98 -16.65 23.63
N THR A 565 8.09 -17.14 23.06
CA THR A 565 8.80 -18.32 23.59
C THR A 565 9.66 -18.04 24.83
N ASP A 566 10.06 -16.78 25.07
CA ASP A 566 10.74 -16.41 26.33
C ASP A 566 9.75 -16.30 27.50
N ASP A 567 8.46 -16.05 27.24
CA ASP A 567 7.41 -15.92 28.27
C ASP A 567 6.74 -17.26 28.69
N THR A 568 7.11 -18.40 28.09
CA THR A 568 6.55 -19.74 28.40
C THR A 568 7.51 -20.68 29.14
N ASN A 569 8.72 -20.23 29.44
CA ASN A 569 9.70 -20.94 30.26
C ASN A 569 10.07 -20.14 31.52
N GLU A 570 9.06 -19.84 32.34
CA GLU A 570 9.11 -19.48 33.76
C GLU A 570 7.68 -19.55 34.31
#